data_AF-A0A258SHM4-F1
#
_entry.id   AF-A0A258SHM4-F1
#
_cell.length_a   1.000
_cell.length_b   1.000
_cell.length_c   1.000
_cell.angle_alpha   90.00
_cell.angle_beta   90.00
_cell.angle_gamma   90.00
#
_symmetry.space_group_name_H-M   'P 1'
#
loop_
_entity.id
_entity.type
_entity.pdbx_description
1 polymer ?
#
loop_
_entity_poly.entity_id
_entity_poly.type
_entity_poly.pdbx_seq_one_letter_code
_entity_poly.pdbx_strand_id
1 'polypeptide(L)' 'QDVLLFGRESAGVPPEVHASADARLLIPLRPGLRSLNVAVSAGIALAEGLRQTHGFPASS' A
#
# COMPACT_ATOMS: atom_id res chain seq x y z
N GLN A 1 12.70 6.99 7.80
CA GLN A 1 11.42 7.60 7.37
C GLN A 1 10.97 6.78 6.18
N ASP A 2 9.78 6.19 6.26
CA ASP A 2 9.29 5.28 5.23
C ASP A 2 8.27 6.01 4.34
N VAL A 3 8.29 5.69 3.04
CA VAL A 3 7.38 6.27 2.06
C VAL A 3 6.65 5.14 1.35
N LEU A 4 5.32 5.17 1.41
CA LEU A 4 4.47 4.24 0.67
C LEU A 4 4.03 4.91 -0.65
N LEU A 5 4.38 4.28 -1.77
CA LEU A 5 4.06 4.76 -3.11
C LEU A 5 2.87 3.98 -3.67
N PHE A 6 1.86 4.68 -4.18
CA PHE A 6 0.65 4.09 -4.73
C PHE A 6 0.41 4.55 -6.16
N GLY A 7 0.00 3.60 -7.01
CA GLY A 7 -0.31 3.85 -8.41
C GLY A 7 -1.71 4.41 -8.61
N ARG A 8 -1.97 4.90 -9.82
CA ARG A 8 -3.32 5.28 -10.22
C ARG A 8 -4.16 4.03 -10.40
N GLU A 9 -5.43 4.10 -10.03
CA GLU A 9 -6.35 2.94 -10.06
C GLU A 9 -6.48 2.29 -11.45
N SER A 10 -6.43 3.10 -12.52
CA SER A 10 -6.57 2.63 -13.90
C SER A 10 -5.25 2.23 -14.57
N ALA A 11 -4.12 2.77 -14.11
CA ALA A 11 -2.85 2.71 -14.83
C ALA A 11 -1.70 2.10 -14.01
N GLY A 12 -1.93 1.82 -12.72
CA GLY A 12 -0.90 1.32 -11.82
C GLY A 12 0.20 2.34 -11.54
N VAL A 13 1.38 1.81 -11.18
CA VAL A 13 2.60 2.56 -10.92
C VAL A 13 3.52 2.44 -12.15
N PRO A 14 4.11 3.54 -12.65
CA PRO A 14 5.03 3.48 -13.78
C PRO A 14 6.27 2.61 -13.52
N PRO A 15 6.86 1.97 -14.54
CA PRO A 15 8.04 1.10 -14.39
C PRO A 15 9.23 1.75 -13.70
N GLU A 16 9.46 3.04 -13.94
CA GLU A 16 10.54 3.81 -13.32
C GLU A 16 10.36 3.96 -11.81
N VAL A 17 9.12 4.12 -11.34
CA VAL A 17 8.80 4.17 -9.91
C VAL A 17 8.96 2.78 -9.27
N HIS A 18 8.58 1.74 -10.01
CA HIS A 18 8.84 0.36 -9.62
C HIS A 18 10.34 0.01 -9.52
N ALA A 19 11.19 0.67 -10.32
CA ALA A 19 12.63 0.48 -10.31
C ALA A 19 13.32 1.28 -9.18
N SER A 20 12.74 2.41 -8.77
CA SER A 20 13.28 3.22 -7.67
C SER A 20 12.84 2.75 -6.28
N ALA A 21 11.84 1.89 -6.18
CA ALA A 21 11.31 1.42 -4.90
C ALA A 21 12.21 0.33 -4.29
N ASP A 22 12.57 0.50 -3.01
CA ASP A 22 13.38 -0.47 -2.26
C ASP A 22 12.68 -1.84 -2.11
N ALA A 23 11.35 -1.83 -2.07
CA ALA A 23 10.52 -3.03 -1.97
C ALA A 23 9.19 -2.87 -2.69
N ARG A 24 8.56 -4.00 -3.02
CA ARG A 24 7.22 -4.06 -3.62
C ARG A 24 6.30 -4.87 -2.72
N LEU A 25 5.15 -4.30 -2.39
CA LEU A 25 4.12 -4.93 -1.56
C LEU A 25 2.91 -5.32 -2.42
N LEU A 26 2.27 -6.43 -2.06
CA LEU A 26 1.05 -6.92 -2.69
C LEU A 26 -0.02 -7.12 -1.62
N ILE A 27 -1.22 -6.61 -1.88
CA ILE A 27 -2.42 -6.93 -1.07
C ILE A 27 -3.11 -8.11 -1.77
N PRO A 28 -3.17 -9.29 -1.13
CA PRO A 28 -3.85 -10.44 -1.72
C PRO A 28 -5.33 -10.15 -1.94
N LEU A 29 -5.83 -10.47 -3.15
CA LEU A 29 -7.25 -10.36 -3.48
C LEU A 29 -7.85 -11.75 -3.64
N ARG A 30 -9.14 -11.86 -3.29
CA ARG A 30 -9.91 -13.08 -3.57
C ARG A 30 -10.05 -13.27 -5.09
N PRO A 31 -10.07 -14.52 -5.59
CA PRO A 31 -10.33 -14.80 -7.00
C PRO A 31 -11.60 -14.10 -7.50
N GLY A 32 -11.54 -13.54 -8.70
CA GLY A 32 -12.65 -12.78 -9.32
C GLY A 32 -12.66 -11.28 -9.02
N LEU A 33 -11.88 -10.80 -8.04
CA LEU A 33 -11.67 -9.37 -7.81
C LEU A 33 -10.49 -8.87 -8.65
N ARG A 34 -10.68 -7.72 -9.32
CA ARG A 34 -9.66 -7.15 -10.24
C ARG A 34 -8.70 -6.18 -9.56
N SER A 35 -9.21 -5.31 -8.69
CA SER A 35 -8.43 -4.29 -7.99
C SER A 35 -9.19 -3.79 -6.76
N LEU A 36 -8.46 -3.13 -5.87
CA LEU A 36 -9.02 -2.27 -4.82
C LEU A 36 -8.89 -0.82 -5.25
N ASN A 37 -9.77 0.03 -4.73
CA ASN A 37 -9.57 1.46 -4.81
C ASN A 37 -8.26 1.86 -4.10
N VAL A 38 -7.59 2.89 -4.63
CA VAL A 38 -6.27 3.32 -4.14
C VAL A 38 -6.31 3.78 -2.67
N ALA A 39 -7.39 4.43 -2.23
CA ALA A 39 -7.51 4.90 -0.85
C ALA A 39 -7.63 3.74 0.13
N VAL A 40 -8.38 2.70 -0.23
CA VAL A 40 -8.50 1.47 0.57
C VAL A 40 -7.16 0.74 0.64
N SER A 41 -6.46 0.65 -0.49
CA SER A 41 -5.12 0.03 -0.56
C SER A 41 -4.12 0.76 0.35
N ALA A 42 -4.14 2.10 0.33
CA ALA A 42 -3.31 2.91 1.20
C ALA A 42 -3.65 2.74 2.69
N GLY A 43 -4.95 2.70 3.03
CA GLY A 43 -5.40 2.45 4.40
C GLY A 43 -4.94 1.09 4.93
N ILE A 44 -5.04 0.03 4.13
CA ILE A 44 -4.57 -1.31 4.51
C ILE A 44 -3.06 -1.31 4.75
N ALA A 45 -2.28 -0.76 3.82
CA ALA A 45 -0.83 -0.74 3.92
C ALA A 45 -0.34 0.09 5.12
N LEU A 46 -0.95 1.26 5.35
CA LEU A 46 -0.62 2.11 6.50
C LEU A 46 -0.98 1.40 7.82
N ALA A 47 -2.18 0.84 7.93
CA ALA A 47 -2.61 0.15 9.14
C ALA A 47 -1.69 -1.03 9.47
N GLU A 48 -1.29 -1.81 8.47
CA GLU A 48 -0.36 -2.92 8.66
C GLU A 48 1.04 -2.44 9.03
N GLY A 49 1.54 -1.37 8.40
CA GLY A 49 2.80 -0.73 8.77
C GLY A 49 2.79 -0.28 10.23
N LEU A 50 1.78 0.47 10.64
CA LEU A 50 1.61 0.92 12.03
C LEU A 50 1.49 -0.24 13.01
N ARG A 51 0.82 -1.34 12.62
CA ARG A 51 0.71 -2.55 13.45
C ARG A 51 2.07 -3.19 13.70
N GLN A 52 2.90 -3.31 12.66
CA GLN A 52 4.22 -3.93 12.77
C GLN A 52 5.23 -3.04 13.50
N THR A 53 5.18 -1.73 13.26
CA THR A 53 6.10 -0.77 13.89
C THR A 53 5.63 -0.29 15.25
N HIS A 54 4.50 -0.81 15.76
CA HIS A 54 3.85 -0.34 16.99
C HIS A 54 3.59 1.18 16.97
N GLY A 55 3.27 1.72 15.79
CA GLY A 55 3.13 3.15 15.53
C GLY A 55 1.72 3.70 15.68
N PHE A 56 0.74 2.89 16.07
CA PHE A 56 -0.60 3.41 16.35
C PHE A 56 -0.55 4.44 17.49
N PRO A 57 -1.30 5.54 17.38
CA PRO A 57 -1.40 6.49 18.48
C PRO A 57 -1.98 5.79 19.70
N ALA A 58 -1.53 6.20 20.89
CA ALA A 58 -2.14 5.73 22.12
C ALA A 58 -3.64 6.08 22.09
N SER A 59 -4.49 5.10 22.42
CA SER A 59 -5.91 5.34 22.61
C SER A 59 -6.07 6.42 23.68
N SER A 60 -6.53 7.59 23.26
CA SER A 60 -6.86 8.72 24.14
C SER A 60 -8.20 8.48 24.82
#